data_AF-A0A9E5HKT3-F1
#
_entry.id   AF-A0A9E5HKT3-F1
#
_cell.length_a   1.000
_cell.length_b   1.000
_cell.length_c   1.000
_cell.angle_alpha   90.00
_cell.angle_beta   90.00
_cell.angle_gamma   90.00
#
_symmetry.space_group_name_H-M   'P 1'
#
loop_
_entity.id
_entity.type
_entity.pdbx_description
1 polymer ?
#
loop_
_entity_poly.entity_id
_entity_poly.type
_entity_poly.pdbx_seq_one_letter_code
_entity_poly.pdbx_strand_id
1 'polypeptide(L)'
;MVTDKTTLITRRAMLSAFAAATVVAAPTFSNAAGFLRGAGDIRKLSMMSRRTGERINTIYWIDGDYIPEAIQEISYFMRDWRRNETKTIDRRTIDIMAASHAILNTDEPFTMLSGYRSAKTNAMLRRQSRSVAKNSLHVPINLREYRPR
;
A
#
# COMPACT_ATOMS: atom_id res chain seq x y z
N MET A 1 -29.86 -10.01 59.72
CA MET A 1 -29.26 -8.78 59.17
C MET A 1 -28.05 -9.18 58.33
N VAL A 2 -28.24 -9.37 57.02
CA VAL A 2 -27.16 -9.43 56.02
C VAL A 2 -27.75 -8.80 54.76
N THR A 3 -27.09 -7.78 54.23
CA THR A 3 -27.45 -7.15 52.94
C THR A 3 -26.23 -7.23 52.05
N ASP A 4 -26.26 -8.12 51.07
CA ASP A 4 -25.26 -8.19 50.00
C ASP A 4 -25.38 -6.94 49.12
N LYS A 5 -24.26 -6.25 48.91
CA LYS A 5 -24.16 -5.17 47.93
C LYS A 5 -23.52 -5.72 46.65
N THR A 6 -24.35 -6.16 45.71
CA THR A 6 -23.91 -6.50 44.35
C THR A 6 -23.45 -5.22 43.65
N THR A 7 -22.16 -5.12 43.33
CA THR A 7 -21.58 -3.96 42.66
C THR A 7 -21.96 -3.98 41.17
N LEU A 8 -22.93 -3.15 40.79
CA LEU A 8 -23.35 -3.02 39.39
C LEU A 8 -22.36 -2.11 38.65
N ILE A 9 -21.48 -2.71 37.84
CA ILE A 9 -20.66 -1.97 36.87
C ILE A 9 -21.61 -1.22 35.93
N THR A 10 -21.58 0.10 35.95
CA THR A 10 -22.46 0.93 35.12
C THR A 10 -21.94 1.01 33.69
N ARG A 11 -22.86 1.04 32.70
CA ARG A 11 -22.52 1.17 31.26
C ARG A 11 -21.62 2.38 30.96
N ARG A 12 -21.72 3.42 31.77
CA ARG A 12 -20.88 4.62 31.72
C ARG A 12 -19.42 4.32 32.11
N ALA A 13 -19.18 3.48 33.12
CA ALA A 13 -17.84 3.06 33.52
C ALA A 13 -17.15 2.24 32.41
N MET A 14 -17.90 1.41 31.66
CA MET A 14 -17.35 0.70 30.50
C MET A 14 -16.99 1.64 29.34
N LEU A 15 -17.82 2.65 29.04
CA LEU A 15 -17.50 3.64 27.98
C LEU A 15 -16.26 4.47 28.33
N SER A 16 -16.09 4.82 29.61
CA SER A 16 -14.91 5.53 30.11
C SER A 16 -13.62 4.69 29.99
N ALA A 17 -13.69 3.38 30.27
CA ALA A 17 -12.55 2.48 30.12
C ALA A 17 -12.11 2.31 28.65
N PHE A 18 -13.06 2.28 27.70
CA PHE A 18 -12.76 2.21 26.26
C PHE A 18 -12.13 3.51 25.72
N ALA A 19 -12.55 4.68 26.21
CA ALA A 19 -11.96 5.96 25.82
C ALA A 19 -10.51 6.15 26.33
N ALA A 20 -10.15 5.51 27.45
CA ALA A 20 -8.78 5.53 27.97
C ALA A 20 -7.84 4.57 27.20
N ALA A 21 -8.37 3.45 26.68
CA ALA A 21 -7.58 2.47 25.94
C ALA A 21 -7.21 2.92 24.51
N THR A 22 -8.01 3.79 23.89
CA THR A 22 -7.73 4.30 22.53
C THR A 22 -6.57 5.29 22.48
N VAL A 23 -6.23 5.95 23.60
CA VAL A 23 -5.11 6.91 23.68
C VAL A 23 -3.75 6.21 23.77
N VAL A 24 -3.70 4.99 24.33
CA VAL A 24 -2.44 4.25 24.55
C VAL A 24 -2.05 3.36 23.36
N ALA A 25 -3.00 3.02 22.48
CA ALA A 25 -2.78 2.14 21.33
C ALA A 25 -2.70 2.88 19.98
N ALA A 26 -2.69 4.21 19.98
CA ALA A 26 -2.34 4.96 18.78
C ALA A 26 -0.81 5.02 18.68
N PRO A 27 -0.16 4.40 17.68
CA PRO A 27 1.20 4.79 17.34
C PRO A 27 1.14 6.27 16.98
N THR A 28 1.65 7.10 17.89
CA THR A 28 1.80 8.53 17.69
C THR A 28 2.88 8.73 16.63
N PHE A 29 2.49 8.72 15.35
CA PHE A 29 3.28 9.23 14.24
C PHE A 29 3.42 10.77 14.32
N SER A 30 3.63 11.31 15.52
CA SER A 30 3.77 12.75 15.78
C SER A 30 5.03 13.35 15.16
N ASN A 31 5.95 12.51 14.69
CA ASN A 31 7.16 12.93 13.98
C ASN A 31 6.95 13.15 12.47
N ALA A 32 5.79 12.79 11.90
CA ALA A 32 5.55 13.02 10.47
C ALA A 32 5.48 14.53 10.13
N ALA A 33 4.95 15.36 11.03
CA ALA A 33 4.88 16.80 10.82
C ALA A 33 6.24 17.52 11.03
N GLY A 34 7.11 16.98 11.88
CA GLY A 34 8.45 17.53 12.14
C GLY A 34 9.42 17.30 11.00
N PHE A 35 9.28 16.19 10.26
CA PHE A 35 10.08 15.90 9.07
C PHE A 35 9.79 16.87 7.90
N LEU A 36 8.57 17.42 7.82
CA LEU A 36 8.13 18.26 6.70
C LEU A 36 8.52 19.74 6.81
N ARG A 37 8.90 20.23 8.00
CA ARG A 37 9.37 21.61 8.19
C ARG A 37 10.88 21.67 7.98
N GLY A 38 11.30 21.62 6.72
CA GLY A 38 12.71 21.69 6.33
C GLY A 38 13.15 20.58 5.39
N ALA A 39 12.29 19.59 5.12
CA ALA A 39 12.49 18.66 4.02
C ALA A 39 12.48 19.43 2.71
N GLY A 40 13.56 19.38 1.95
CA GLY A 40 13.67 19.96 0.61
C GLY A 40 12.73 19.28 -0.39
N ASP A 41 13.25 18.65 -1.44
CA ASP A 41 12.38 18.09 -2.48
C ASP A 41 11.66 16.84 -1.94
N ILE A 42 10.34 16.72 -2.21
CA ILE A 42 9.49 15.64 -1.70
C ILE A 42 8.73 15.03 -2.87
N ARG A 43 8.73 13.69 -2.94
CA ARG A 43 7.90 12.98 -3.92
C ARG A 43 6.85 12.13 -3.21
N LYS A 44 5.61 12.34 -3.63
CA LYS A 44 4.43 11.60 -3.17
C LYS A 44 3.83 10.78 -4.30
N LEU A 45 3.13 9.71 -3.94
CA LEU A 45 2.36 8.90 -4.87
C LEU A 45 0.99 8.60 -4.27
N SER A 46 -0.06 8.84 -5.06
CA SER A 46 -1.45 8.59 -4.67
C SER A 46 -2.12 7.66 -5.68
N MET A 47 -2.69 6.55 -5.20
CA MET A 47 -3.29 5.52 -6.05
C MET A 47 -4.51 4.89 -5.41
N MET A 48 -5.39 4.34 -6.23
CA MET A 48 -6.51 3.48 -5.84
C MET A 48 -6.54 2.21 -6.68
N SER A 49 -6.82 1.08 -6.06
CA SER A 49 -6.91 -0.21 -6.74
C SER A 49 -8.35 -0.48 -7.14
N ARG A 50 -8.61 -0.65 -8.45
CA ARG A 50 -9.95 -1.07 -8.91
C ARG A 50 -10.31 -2.50 -8.51
N ARG A 51 -9.33 -3.32 -8.16
CA ARG A 51 -9.51 -4.75 -7.90
C ARG A 51 -9.77 -5.04 -6.43
N THR A 52 -9.05 -4.36 -5.55
CA THR A 52 -9.13 -4.57 -4.10
C THR A 52 -9.87 -3.45 -3.38
N GLY A 53 -10.10 -2.29 -4.03
CA GLY A 53 -10.68 -1.11 -3.38
C GLY A 53 -9.69 -0.36 -2.46
N GLU A 54 -8.48 -0.90 -2.27
CA GLU A 54 -7.42 -0.29 -1.47
C GLU A 54 -7.02 1.08 -2.04
N ARG A 55 -6.61 2.00 -1.15
CA ARG A 55 -6.08 3.32 -1.50
C ARG A 55 -4.76 3.53 -0.77
N ILE A 56 -3.84 4.23 -1.41
CA ILE A 56 -2.57 4.64 -0.83
C ILE A 56 -2.31 6.10 -1.21
N ASN A 57 -1.81 6.88 -0.26
CA ASN A 57 -1.30 8.23 -0.46
C ASN A 57 -0.08 8.38 0.44
N THR A 58 1.11 8.22 -0.12
CA THR A 58 2.34 8.08 0.64
C THR A 58 3.45 8.92 0.06
N ILE A 59 4.32 9.41 0.94
CA ILE A 59 5.58 10.05 0.57
C ILE A 59 6.62 8.93 0.53
N TYR A 60 7.26 8.74 -0.61
CA TYR A 60 8.19 7.61 -0.81
C TYR A 60 9.65 8.04 -0.96
N TRP A 61 9.89 9.35 -1.11
CA TRP A 61 11.21 9.91 -1.29
C TRP A 61 11.26 11.33 -0.73
N ILE A 62 12.35 11.65 -0.03
CA ILE A 62 12.61 12.97 0.54
C ILE A 62 14.11 13.25 0.47
N ASP A 63 14.49 14.43 -0.03
CA ASP A 63 15.86 14.96 0.05
C ASP A 63 16.99 14.06 -0.44
N GLY A 64 16.75 13.31 -1.52
CA GLY A 64 17.75 12.39 -2.08
C GLY A 64 17.46 10.93 -1.76
N ASP A 65 16.71 10.66 -0.70
CA ASP A 65 16.59 9.32 -0.14
C ASP A 65 15.19 8.73 -0.28
N TYR A 66 15.14 7.45 -0.65
CA TYR A 66 13.91 6.67 -0.67
C TYR A 66 13.57 6.18 0.73
N ILE A 67 12.30 6.25 1.10
CA ILE A 67 11.78 5.69 2.35
C ILE A 67 11.49 4.20 2.14
N PRO A 68 12.29 3.27 2.71
CA PRO A 68 12.17 1.84 2.42
C PRO A 68 10.78 1.27 2.74
N GLU A 69 10.16 1.73 3.81
CA GLU A 69 8.83 1.31 4.28
C GLU A 69 7.76 1.71 3.26
N ALA A 70 7.82 2.93 2.72
CA ALA A 70 6.89 3.40 1.70
C ALA A 70 7.06 2.61 0.39
N ILE A 71 8.29 2.24 0.01
CA ILE A 71 8.53 1.38 -1.16
C ILE A 71 7.93 -0.02 -0.94
N GLN A 72 8.03 -0.57 0.26
CA GLN A 72 7.40 -1.85 0.61
C GLN A 72 5.86 -1.74 0.58
N GLU A 73 5.31 -0.66 1.13
CA GLU A 73 3.87 -0.38 1.12
C GLU A 73 3.32 -0.28 -0.31
N ILE A 74 3.99 0.50 -1.17
CA ILE A 74 3.67 0.62 -2.59
C ILE A 74 3.76 -0.75 -3.28
N SER A 75 4.80 -1.53 -2.97
CA SER A 75 4.99 -2.85 -3.56
C SER A 75 3.88 -3.82 -3.18
N TYR A 76 3.45 -3.80 -1.91
CA TYR A 76 2.33 -4.59 -1.43
C TYR A 76 1.00 -4.12 -2.03
N PHE A 77 0.79 -2.81 -2.15
CA PHE A 77 -0.37 -2.25 -2.83
C PHE A 77 -0.45 -2.76 -4.28
N MET A 78 0.69 -2.84 -4.96
CA MET A 78 0.82 -3.32 -6.34
C MET A 78 0.93 -4.85 -6.47
N ARG A 79 0.69 -5.63 -5.41
CA ARG A 79 0.82 -7.09 -5.41
C ARG A 79 -0.12 -7.78 -6.41
N ASP A 80 0.16 -9.06 -6.67
CA ASP A 80 -0.80 -9.93 -7.34
C ASP A 80 -1.92 -10.28 -6.37
N TRP A 81 -2.98 -9.46 -6.37
CA TRP A 81 -4.11 -9.57 -5.44
C TRP A 81 -4.82 -10.93 -5.48
N ARG A 82 -4.75 -11.67 -6.60
CA ARG A 82 -5.41 -12.99 -6.72
C ARG A 82 -4.74 -14.06 -5.87
N ARG A 83 -3.45 -13.86 -5.58
CA ARG A 83 -2.62 -14.83 -4.86
C ARG A 83 -1.95 -14.24 -3.63
N ASN A 84 -2.16 -12.95 -3.39
CA ASN A 84 -1.49 -12.17 -2.36
C ASN A 84 0.05 -12.23 -2.44
N GLU A 85 0.59 -12.40 -3.65
CA GLU A 85 2.03 -12.50 -3.88
C GLU A 85 2.60 -11.12 -4.16
N THR A 86 3.61 -10.71 -3.40
CA THR A 86 4.24 -9.39 -3.51
C THR A 86 5.63 -9.50 -4.13
N LYS A 87 6.02 -8.48 -4.89
CA LYS A 87 7.42 -8.24 -5.29
C LYS A 87 7.73 -6.77 -5.13
N THR A 88 8.97 -6.48 -4.75
CA THR A 88 9.47 -5.11 -4.71
C THR A 88 9.40 -4.49 -6.10
N ILE A 89 8.67 -3.39 -6.19
CA ILE A 89 8.57 -2.59 -7.42
C ILE A 89 9.83 -1.75 -7.56
N ASP A 90 10.33 -1.65 -8.79
CA ASP A 90 11.52 -0.85 -9.08
C ASP A 90 11.27 0.63 -8.75
N ARG A 91 12.20 1.24 -8.01
CA ARG A 91 12.11 2.64 -7.57
C ARG A 91 11.94 3.60 -8.75
N ARG A 92 12.59 3.33 -9.89
CA ARG A 92 12.45 4.14 -11.11
C ARG A 92 11.05 4.08 -11.69
N THR A 93 10.34 2.96 -11.53
CA THR A 93 8.94 2.84 -11.95
C THR A 93 8.07 3.77 -11.11
N ILE A 94 8.30 3.81 -9.79
CA ILE A 94 7.61 4.69 -8.85
C ILE A 94 7.90 6.16 -9.18
N ASP A 95 9.17 6.49 -9.47
CA ASP A 95 9.58 7.83 -9.91
C ASP A 95 8.87 8.27 -11.19
N ILE A 96 8.82 7.40 -12.21
CA ILE A 96 8.13 7.69 -13.48
C ILE A 96 6.64 7.94 -13.24
N MET A 97 6.00 7.17 -12.36
CA MET A 97 4.59 7.36 -12.02
C MET A 97 4.37 8.73 -11.35
N ALA A 98 5.18 9.08 -10.35
CA ALA A 98 5.08 10.36 -9.67
C ALA A 98 5.36 11.54 -10.62
N ALA A 99 6.39 11.44 -11.46
CA ALA A 99 6.70 12.47 -12.46
C ALA A 99 5.57 12.62 -13.49
N SER A 100 5.01 11.50 -13.97
CA SER A 100 3.86 11.53 -14.89
C SER A 100 2.65 12.21 -14.26
N HIS A 101 2.38 11.95 -12.98
CA HIS A 101 1.30 12.59 -12.23
C HIS A 101 1.51 14.11 -12.11
N ALA A 102 2.73 14.53 -11.78
CA ALA A 102 3.10 15.94 -11.70
C ALA A 102 2.93 16.66 -13.04
N ILE A 103 3.31 16.03 -14.16
CA ILE A 103 3.13 16.59 -15.51
C ILE A 103 1.65 16.77 -15.86
N LEU A 104 0.79 15.83 -15.43
CA LEU A 104 -0.65 15.91 -15.67
C LEU A 104 -1.34 16.98 -14.82
N ASN A 105 -0.66 17.53 -13.81
CA ASN A 105 -1.14 18.60 -12.93
C ASN A 105 -2.57 18.36 -12.40
N THR A 106 -2.79 17.18 -11.81
CA THR A 106 -4.08 16.76 -11.25
C THR A 106 -3.90 16.26 -9.83
N ASP A 107 -4.95 16.41 -9.01
CA ASP A 107 -5.01 15.81 -7.68
C ASP A 107 -5.66 14.42 -7.68
N GLU A 108 -6.17 13.98 -8.84
CA GLU A 108 -6.81 12.67 -8.94
C GLU A 108 -5.77 11.54 -8.80
N PRO A 109 -5.97 10.56 -7.90
CA PRO A 109 -5.03 9.46 -7.74
C PRO A 109 -5.03 8.52 -8.95
N PHE A 110 -3.92 7.83 -9.18
CA PHE A 110 -3.89 6.79 -10.21
C PHE A 110 -4.90 5.70 -9.92
N THR A 111 -5.73 5.41 -10.92
CA THR A 111 -6.59 4.24 -10.88
C THR A 111 -5.80 3.01 -11.36
N MET A 112 -5.25 2.25 -10.43
CA MET A 112 -4.47 1.05 -10.71
C MET A 112 -5.38 -0.10 -11.17
N LEU A 113 -5.17 -0.55 -12.42
CA LEU A 113 -5.86 -1.70 -12.99
C LEU A 113 -5.19 -3.03 -12.63
N SER A 114 -3.85 -3.02 -12.61
CA SER A 114 -3.00 -4.17 -12.24
C SER A 114 -1.57 -3.72 -11.98
N GLY A 115 -0.97 -4.23 -10.90
CA GLY A 115 0.47 -4.11 -10.62
C GLY A 115 1.24 -5.37 -11.05
N TYR A 116 2.03 -5.94 -10.14
CA TYR A 116 2.72 -7.21 -10.30
C TYR A 116 1.74 -8.36 -10.56
N ARG A 117 2.18 -9.31 -11.39
CA ARG A 117 1.46 -10.55 -11.71
C ARG A 117 2.39 -11.74 -11.56
N SER A 118 1.98 -12.72 -10.76
CA SER A 118 2.70 -13.99 -10.67
C SER A 118 2.65 -14.76 -12.00
N ALA A 119 3.66 -15.60 -12.23
CA ALA A 119 3.68 -16.50 -13.40
C ALA A 119 2.44 -17.40 -13.45
N LYS A 120 1.97 -17.88 -12.29
CA LYS A 120 0.77 -18.70 -12.15
C LYS A 120 -0.49 -17.95 -12.57
N THR A 121 -0.68 -16.71 -12.09
CA THR A 121 -1.81 -15.87 -12.50
C THR A 121 -1.73 -15.55 -14.00
N ASN A 122 -0.54 -15.26 -14.55
CA ASN A 122 -0.41 -15.01 -15.98
C ASN A 122 -0.79 -16.24 -16.81
N ALA A 123 -0.31 -17.43 -16.43
CA ALA A 123 -0.65 -18.68 -17.10
C ALA A 123 -2.16 -18.96 -17.05
N MET A 124 -2.80 -18.76 -15.90
CA MET A 124 -4.25 -18.88 -15.74
C MET A 124 -5.00 -17.92 -16.67
N LEU A 125 -4.66 -16.62 -16.66
CA LEU A 125 -5.32 -15.62 -17.52
C LEU A 125 -5.10 -15.91 -19.01
N ARG A 126 -3.94 -16.43 -19.39
CA ARG A 126 -3.64 -16.85 -20.78
C ARG A 126 -4.47 -18.05 -21.24
N ARG A 127 -4.85 -18.94 -20.33
CA ARG A 127 -5.77 -20.05 -20.66
C ARG A 127 -7.19 -19.54 -20.88
N GLN A 128 -7.58 -18.47 -20.19
CA GLN A 128 -8.92 -17.88 -20.26
C GLN A 128 -9.08 -16.88 -21.41
N SER A 129 -8.00 -16.24 -21.85
CA SER A 129 -8.05 -15.21 -22.91
C SER A 129 -6.78 -15.17 -23.75
N ARG A 130 -6.96 -14.90 -25.04
CA ARG A 130 -5.87 -14.65 -26.00
C ARG A 130 -5.23 -13.26 -25.82
N SER A 131 -5.84 -12.35 -25.07
CA SER A 131 -5.37 -10.97 -24.87
C SER A 131 -4.21 -10.84 -23.87
N VAL A 132 -3.65 -11.95 -23.39
CA VAL A 132 -2.60 -11.96 -22.37
C VAL A 132 -1.27 -12.43 -22.94
N ALA A 133 -0.27 -11.54 -22.95
CA ALA A 133 1.05 -11.83 -23.46
C ALA A 133 1.80 -12.88 -22.62
N LYS A 134 2.59 -13.73 -23.29
CA LYS A 134 3.48 -14.70 -22.63
C LYS A 134 4.57 -13.97 -21.84
N ASN A 135 5.20 -12.95 -22.43
CA ASN A 135 6.29 -12.17 -21.86
C ASN A 135 5.78 -10.78 -21.45
N SER A 136 4.83 -10.75 -20.51
CA SER A 136 4.26 -9.48 -20.01
C SER A 136 5.20 -8.82 -19.01
N LEU A 137 5.34 -7.50 -19.05
CA LEU A 137 6.11 -6.72 -18.07
C LEU A 137 5.53 -6.78 -16.64
N HIS A 138 4.25 -7.15 -16.50
CA HIS A 138 3.67 -7.43 -15.18
C HIS A 138 4.28 -8.66 -14.52
N VAL A 139 4.85 -9.56 -15.33
CA VAL A 139 5.50 -10.78 -14.87
C VAL A 139 7.01 -10.53 -14.85
N PRO A 140 7.65 -10.57 -13.68
CA PRO A 140 9.09 -10.46 -13.58
C PRO A 140 9.71 -11.64 -14.32
N ILE A 141 10.79 -11.36 -15.04
CA ILE A 141 11.55 -12.41 -15.70
C ILE A 141 12.08 -13.37 -14.64
N ASN A 142 11.61 -14.62 -14.69
CA ASN A 142 12.26 -15.71 -13.98
C ASN A 142 13.35 -16.25 -14.90
N LEU A 143 14.61 -15.90 -14.65
CA LEU A 143 15.74 -16.34 -15.47
C LEU A 143 15.85 -17.87 -15.56
N ARG A 144 15.35 -18.61 -14.57
CA ARG A 144 15.33 -20.09 -14.60
C ARG A 144 14.32 -20.69 -15.58
N GLU A 145 13.31 -19.92 -15.97
CA GLU A 145 12.22 -20.34 -16.86
C GLU A 145 12.30 -19.63 -18.23
N TYR A 146 13.26 -18.72 -18.39
CA TYR A 146 13.52 -18.01 -19.63
C TYR A 146 14.13 -18.97 -20.66
N ARG A 147 13.29 -19.46 -21.57
CA ARG A 147 13.76 -20.09 -22.81
C ARG A 147 13.78 -19.02 -23.91
N PRO A 148 14.96 -18.59 -24.40
CA PRO A 148 15.04 -17.73 -25.56
C PRO A 148 14.39 -18.44 -26.75
N ARG A 149 13.79 -17.65 -27.65
CA ARG A 149 13.28 -18.15 -28.91
C ARG A 149 14.40 -18.23 -29.92
#